data_AF-A0A4Q7PB28-F1
#
_entry.id   AF-A0A4Q7PB28-F1
#
_cell.length_a   1.000
_cell.length_b   1.000
_cell.length_c   1.000
_cell.angle_alpha   90.00
_cell.angle_beta   90.00
_cell.angle_gamma   90.00
#
_symmetry.space_group_name_H-M   'P 1'
#
loop_
_entity.id
_entity.type
_entity.pdbx_description
1 polymer ?
#
loop_
_entity_poly.entity_id
_entity_poly.type
_entity_poly.pdbx_seq_one_letter_code
_entity_poly.pdbx_strand_id
1 'polypeptide(L)'
;MKQPTIILLAMLFSTWSLGQVEETAPQTKTTVFSIFDTKIEKTDHGDGRKTWEFSPKKRTYEESQKEEKNNKHSGDLSFDIGINTWVPSGEAPKVRPWGSWNPAINLRHTYQPNKNFGLSTLLGVSWYNFKFEDRNLQALRTSQGITFEEFDGQGIKSKITASYLNLAIVPSIASNNGKFRFGAGPYAGYRLGGRGKFVYNDDNGNRNKVFERANMFANNFRYGGRLEIGVGEIDLFVNYDLNNYFQKDKDPKVNALSFGLIL
;
A
#
# COMPACT_ATOMS: atom_id res chain seq x y z
N MET A 1 -1.66 -35.96 -19.45
CA MET A 1 -1.88 -34.77 -18.59
C MET A 1 -1.59 -35.20 -17.16
N LYS A 2 -0.49 -34.70 -16.58
CA LYS A 2 0.05 -35.17 -15.30
C LYS A 2 -0.55 -34.35 -14.16
N GLN A 3 -1.26 -35.02 -13.24
CA GLN A 3 -1.55 -34.50 -11.91
C GLN A 3 -0.33 -34.78 -11.01
N PRO A 4 0.13 -33.85 -10.16
CA PRO A 4 1.13 -34.18 -9.15
C PRO A 4 0.43 -34.73 -7.90
N THR A 5 0.65 -36.02 -7.66
CA THR A 5 0.34 -36.72 -6.41
C THR A 5 1.24 -36.18 -5.29
N ILE A 6 0.66 -35.61 -4.24
CA ILE A 6 1.38 -35.22 -3.02
C ILE A 6 1.51 -36.46 -2.14
N ILE A 7 2.75 -36.91 -1.93
CA ILE A 7 3.09 -38.03 -1.07
C ILE A 7 3.08 -37.56 0.39
N LEU A 8 2.18 -38.13 1.18
CA LEU A 8 2.13 -37.99 2.64
C LEU A 8 3.07 -39.05 3.25
N LEU A 9 4.20 -38.62 3.80
CA LEU A 9 5.14 -39.52 4.47
C LEU A 9 4.82 -39.59 5.97
N ALA A 10 4.12 -40.65 6.37
CA ALA A 10 3.97 -41.04 7.77
C ALA A 10 5.10 -41.99 8.15
N MET A 11 6.04 -41.56 9.01
CA MET A 11 6.98 -42.48 9.65
C MET A 11 6.53 -42.76 11.08
N LEU A 12 6.07 -43.99 11.28
CA LEU A 12 5.97 -44.68 12.55
C LEU A 12 7.38 -45.04 13.03
N PHE A 13 7.72 -44.70 14.28
CA PHE A 13 8.76 -45.42 15.01
C PHE A 13 8.25 -45.79 16.41
N SER A 14 8.20 -47.09 16.63
CA SER A 14 7.91 -47.79 17.88
C SER A 14 9.04 -47.64 18.90
N THR A 15 8.70 -47.69 20.18
CA THR A 15 9.57 -47.60 21.35
C THR A 15 10.45 -48.86 21.54
N TRP A 16 11.55 -48.75 22.31
CA TRP A 16 11.87 -49.55 23.53
C TRP A 16 13.24 -49.16 24.16
N SER A 17 13.17 -48.70 25.42
CA SER A 17 14.04 -48.84 26.62
C SER A 17 15.52 -48.37 26.75
N LEU A 18 15.70 -47.53 27.80
CA LEU A 18 16.73 -47.42 28.86
C LEU A 18 18.16 -46.87 28.60
N GLY A 19 18.50 -45.79 29.34
CA GLY A 19 19.88 -45.35 29.64
C GLY A 19 20.02 -43.82 29.77
N GLN A 20 20.50 -43.33 30.92
CA GLN A 20 20.64 -41.91 31.32
C GLN A 20 21.36 -41.00 30.30
N VAL A 21 20.94 -39.73 30.20
CA VAL A 21 21.65 -38.49 30.61
C VAL A 21 20.65 -37.33 30.48
N GLU A 22 20.51 -36.54 31.55
CA GLU A 22 19.72 -35.31 31.58
C GLU A 22 20.55 -34.19 30.94
N GLU A 23 20.37 -33.97 29.64
CA GLU A 23 20.86 -32.80 28.92
C GLU A 23 19.65 -31.95 28.52
N THR A 24 19.58 -30.75 29.08
CA THR A 24 18.49 -29.78 28.89
C THR A 24 18.24 -29.49 27.41
N ALA A 25 17.11 -29.95 26.87
CA ALA A 25 16.67 -29.57 25.53
C ALA A 25 16.41 -28.05 25.46
N PRO A 26 16.80 -27.36 24.37
CA PRO A 26 16.54 -25.93 24.23
C PRO A 26 15.03 -25.67 24.22
N GLN A 27 14.59 -24.78 25.10
CA GLN A 27 13.18 -24.44 25.27
C GLN A 27 12.64 -23.81 23.98
N THR A 28 11.85 -24.58 23.24
CA THR A 28 11.16 -24.11 22.04
C THR A 28 9.99 -23.21 22.46
N LYS A 29 9.98 -21.95 22.03
CA LYS A 29 8.91 -20.99 22.37
C LYS A 29 8.10 -20.64 21.13
N THR A 30 6.86 -21.12 21.08
CA THR A 30 5.93 -20.81 19.99
C THR A 30 5.04 -19.64 20.37
N THR A 31 5.03 -18.59 19.55
CA THR A 31 4.12 -17.44 19.68
C THR A 31 3.18 -17.43 18.49
N VAL A 32 1.88 -17.45 18.76
CA VAL A 32 0.82 -17.45 17.75
C VAL A 32 0.14 -16.10 17.75
N PHE A 33 0.00 -15.50 16.57
CA PHE A 33 -0.83 -14.32 16.38
C PHE A 33 -1.57 -14.38 15.04
N SER A 34 -2.70 -13.67 14.95
CA SER A 34 -3.56 -13.64 13.77
C SER A 34 -3.45 -12.28 13.10
N ILE A 35 -3.25 -12.28 11.78
CA ILE A 35 -3.38 -11.08 10.95
C ILE A 35 -4.39 -11.42 9.86
N PHE A 36 -5.53 -10.74 9.86
CA PHE A 36 -6.70 -11.07 9.02
C PHE A 36 -7.11 -12.56 9.19
N ASP A 37 -7.33 -13.25 8.07
CA ASP A 37 -7.66 -14.68 7.98
C ASP A 37 -6.42 -15.59 7.99
N THR A 38 -5.23 -15.07 8.27
CA THR A 38 -4.00 -15.88 8.31
C THR A 38 -3.50 -16.02 9.73
N LYS A 39 -3.32 -17.27 10.16
CA LYS A 39 -2.65 -17.62 11.42
C LYS A 39 -1.15 -17.66 11.14
N ILE A 40 -0.39 -16.88 11.90
CA ILE A 40 1.06 -16.83 11.82
C ILE A 40 1.61 -17.48 13.09
N GLU A 41 2.32 -18.58 12.90
CA GLU A 41 3.01 -19.27 13.97
C GLU A 41 4.50 -19.00 13.86
N LYS A 42 5.06 -18.41 14.92
CA LYS A 42 6.48 -18.15 15.04
C LYS A 42 7.04 -19.08 16.10
N THR A 43 7.94 -19.98 15.68
CA THR A 43 8.64 -20.89 16.57
C THR A 43 10.08 -20.44 16.75
N ASP A 44 10.47 -20.18 18.00
CA ASP A 44 11.84 -19.89 18.40
C ASP A 44 12.47 -21.19 18.90
N HIS A 45 13.52 -21.65 18.23
CA HIS A 45 14.16 -22.94 18.52
C HIS A 45 15.26 -22.86 19.59
N GLY A 46 15.50 -21.67 20.17
CA GLY A 46 16.48 -21.48 21.25
C GLY A 46 17.96 -21.52 20.80
N ASP A 47 18.25 -21.94 19.57
CA ASP A 47 19.57 -21.94 18.92
C ASP A 47 19.82 -20.70 18.03
N GLY A 48 18.90 -19.73 18.08
CA GLY A 48 18.90 -18.53 17.25
C GLY A 48 18.13 -18.66 15.92
N ARG A 49 17.63 -19.84 15.56
CA ARG A 49 16.80 -20.04 14.36
C ARG A 49 15.32 -19.74 14.66
N LYS A 50 14.68 -19.03 13.73
CA LYS A 50 13.25 -18.67 13.80
C LYS A 50 12.55 -19.16 12.55
N THR A 51 11.52 -19.99 12.72
CA THR A 51 10.68 -20.46 11.62
C THR A 51 9.34 -19.75 11.65
N TRP A 52 8.82 -19.46 10.45
CA TRP A 52 7.55 -18.78 10.25
C TRP A 52 6.65 -19.67 9.43
N GLU A 53 5.52 -20.07 9.99
CA GLU A 53 4.50 -20.82 9.28
C GLU A 53 3.24 -19.97 9.09
N PHE A 54 2.81 -19.91 7.84
CA PHE A 54 1.62 -19.17 7.41
C PHE A 54 0.53 -20.18 7.09
N SER A 55 -0.48 -20.25 7.93
CA SER A 55 -1.64 -21.11 7.71
C SER A 55 -2.88 -20.27 7.43
N PRO A 56 -3.49 -20.38 6.24
CA PRO A 56 -4.81 -19.79 6.02
C PRO A 56 -5.80 -20.44 6.99
N LYS A 57 -6.55 -19.63 7.76
CA LYS A 57 -7.65 -20.17 8.56
C LYS A 57 -8.65 -20.80 7.61
N LYS A 58 -8.81 -22.12 7.66
CA LYS A 58 -9.93 -22.81 7.01
C LYS A 58 -11.21 -22.27 7.65
N ARG A 59 -11.91 -21.37 6.94
CA ARG A 59 -13.30 -21.05 7.26
C ARG A 59 -14.11 -22.31 6.92
N THR A 60 -14.47 -23.08 7.94
CA THR A 60 -15.58 -24.03 7.80
C THR A 60 -16.82 -23.18 7.53
N TYR A 61 -17.23 -23.14 6.26
CA TYR A 61 -18.48 -22.52 5.85
C TYR A 61 -19.62 -23.37 6.42
N GLU A 62 -20.13 -23.01 7.58
CA GLU A 62 -21.52 -23.31 7.90
C GLU A 62 -22.37 -22.41 7.01
N GLU A 63 -22.99 -23.00 6.00
CA GLU A 63 -23.93 -22.36 5.09
C GLU A 63 -25.22 -22.02 5.86
N SER A 64 -25.12 -21.05 6.76
CA SER A 64 -26.29 -20.34 7.24
C SER A 64 -26.75 -19.42 6.10
N GLN A 65 -27.84 -19.80 5.45
CA GLN A 65 -28.62 -18.95 4.56
C GLN A 65 -29.12 -17.74 5.36
N LYS A 66 -28.23 -16.77 5.60
CA LYS A 66 -28.62 -15.45 6.09
C LYS A 66 -29.30 -14.76 4.93
N GLU A 67 -30.61 -14.60 5.02
CA GLU A 67 -31.32 -13.60 4.22
C GLU A 67 -30.57 -12.28 4.36
N GLU A 68 -29.94 -11.83 3.27
CA GLU A 68 -29.32 -10.51 3.20
C GLU A 68 -30.43 -9.48 3.36
N LYS A 69 -30.62 -9.00 4.59
CA LYS A 69 -31.38 -7.76 4.80
C LYS A 69 -30.69 -6.71 3.93
N ASN A 70 -31.43 -6.20 2.93
CA ASN A 70 -31.04 -5.08 2.06
C ASN A 70 -30.80 -3.83 2.90
N ASN A 71 -29.65 -3.78 3.57
CA ASN A 71 -29.27 -2.63 4.35
C ASN A 71 -28.76 -1.60 3.36
N LYS A 72 -29.49 -0.51 3.20
CA LYS A 72 -29.14 0.57 2.28
C LYS A 72 -27.83 1.26 2.68
N HIS A 73 -27.27 0.95 3.84
CA HIS A 73 -26.02 1.50 4.34
C HIS A 73 -25.05 0.37 4.70
N SER A 74 -23.82 0.50 4.25
CA SER A 74 -22.69 -0.33 4.67
C SER A 74 -21.50 0.53 5.08
N GLY A 75 -20.67 0.00 5.97
CA GLY A 75 -19.44 0.63 6.41
C GLY A 75 -18.33 -0.40 6.51
N ASP A 76 -17.18 -0.10 5.92
CA ASP A 76 -16.04 -1.01 5.86
C ASP A 76 -14.71 -0.24 5.90
N LEU A 77 -13.64 -0.99 6.15
CA LEU A 77 -12.28 -0.50 6.02
C LEU A 77 -11.75 -0.96 4.67
N SER A 78 -11.38 0.00 3.83
CA SER A 78 -10.92 -0.23 2.45
C SER A 78 -9.46 0.18 2.32
N PHE A 79 -8.67 -0.66 1.64
CA PHE A 79 -7.25 -0.43 1.44
C PHE A 79 -6.96 -0.19 -0.05
N ASP A 80 -6.42 0.98 -0.36
CA ASP A 80 -5.92 1.25 -1.71
C ASP A 80 -4.44 0.85 -1.77
N ILE A 81 -4.06 0.02 -2.75
CA ILE A 81 -2.67 -0.28 -3.05
C ILE A 81 -2.39 0.10 -4.49
N GLY A 82 -1.67 1.21 -4.67
CA GLY A 82 -1.34 1.70 -5.99
C GLY A 82 0.08 2.23 -6.14
N ILE A 83 0.30 2.88 -7.26
CA ILE A 83 1.52 3.62 -7.58
C ILE A 83 1.16 5.05 -7.94
N ASN A 84 2.10 5.97 -7.72
CA ASN A 84 2.03 7.36 -8.12
C ASN A 84 2.94 7.61 -9.31
N THR A 85 2.50 8.53 -10.16
CA THR A 85 3.33 9.19 -11.16
C THR A 85 2.99 10.67 -11.21
N TRP A 86 3.87 11.46 -11.81
CA TRP A 86 3.52 12.81 -12.24
C TRP A 86 3.07 12.76 -13.69
N VAL A 87 2.01 13.50 -14.01
CA VAL A 87 1.67 13.77 -15.40
C VAL A 87 2.74 14.73 -15.93
N PRO A 88 3.52 14.34 -16.96
CA PRO A 88 4.66 15.13 -17.39
C PRO A 88 4.26 16.55 -17.78
N SER A 89 4.88 17.52 -17.14
CA SER A 89 5.01 18.90 -17.62
C SER A 89 6.51 19.18 -17.72
N GLY A 90 6.94 19.88 -18.77
CA GLY A 90 8.28 19.76 -19.36
C GLY A 90 9.50 19.81 -18.41
N GLU A 91 9.41 20.52 -17.27
CA GLU A 91 10.54 20.75 -16.36
C GLU A 91 10.62 19.76 -15.20
N ALA A 92 9.65 18.86 -15.03
CA ALA A 92 9.62 17.96 -13.90
C ALA A 92 10.48 16.70 -14.09
N PRO A 93 11.18 16.25 -13.05
CA PRO A 93 11.88 14.97 -13.09
C PRO A 93 10.94 13.81 -13.40
N LYS A 94 11.42 12.87 -14.21
CA LYS A 94 10.69 11.63 -14.46
C LYS A 94 10.61 10.80 -13.19
N VAL A 95 9.41 10.30 -12.90
CA VAL A 95 9.14 9.40 -11.77
C VAL A 95 9.07 7.97 -12.30
N ARG A 96 9.80 7.05 -11.66
CA ARG A 96 9.69 5.64 -12.01
C ARG A 96 8.44 5.03 -11.38
N PRO A 97 7.71 4.15 -12.10
CA PRO A 97 6.54 3.46 -11.53
C PRO A 97 6.90 2.61 -10.30
N TRP A 98 7.91 1.74 -10.42
CA TRP A 98 8.25 0.80 -9.36
C TRP A 98 8.93 1.48 -8.16
N GLY A 99 8.26 1.39 -7.01
CA GLY A 99 8.71 2.00 -5.76
C GLY A 99 8.17 3.41 -5.51
N SER A 100 7.29 3.91 -6.38
CA SER A 100 6.48 5.12 -6.17
C SER A 100 5.13 4.76 -5.55
N TRP A 101 5.16 3.94 -4.49
CA TRP A 101 3.94 3.36 -3.88
C TRP A 101 2.94 4.40 -3.36
N ASN A 102 1.65 4.08 -3.48
CA ASN A 102 0.51 4.82 -2.96
C ASN A 102 -0.38 3.88 -2.12
N PRO A 103 0.03 3.50 -0.91
CA PRO A 103 -0.90 2.85 0.01
C PRO A 103 -1.88 3.90 0.56
N ALA A 104 -3.15 3.53 0.72
CA ALA A 104 -4.12 4.28 1.49
C ALA A 104 -5.00 3.37 2.36
N ILE A 105 -5.48 3.94 3.46
CA ILE A 105 -6.42 3.29 4.39
C ILE A 105 -7.63 4.22 4.48
N ASN A 106 -8.80 3.70 4.13
CA ASN A 106 -10.04 4.48 4.03
C ASN A 106 -11.14 3.85 4.88
N LEU A 107 -11.82 4.67 5.67
CA LEU A 107 -13.16 4.35 6.17
C LEU A 107 -14.14 4.63 5.04
N ARG A 108 -14.72 3.57 4.49
CA ARG A 108 -15.71 3.65 3.41
C ARG A 108 -17.10 3.51 4.02
N HIS A 109 -17.96 4.47 3.71
CA HIS A 109 -19.39 4.38 3.96
C HIS A 109 -20.11 4.35 2.61
N THR A 110 -20.94 3.35 2.35
CA THR A 110 -21.70 3.27 1.10
C THR A 110 -23.18 3.32 1.38
N TYR A 111 -23.87 4.27 0.74
CA TYR A 111 -25.32 4.34 0.66
C TYR A 111 -25.78 3.75 -0.68
N GLN A 112 -26.59 2.69 -0.63
CA GLN A 112 -27.08 1.95 -1.80
C GLN A 112 -28.62 1.91 -1.79
N PRO A 113 -29.30 2.92 -2.36
CA PRO A 113 -30.76 2.97 -2.38
C PRO A 113 -31.40 1.89 -3.27
N ASN A 114 -30.66 1.41 -4.27
CA ASN A 114 -31.04 0.29 -5.13
C ASN A 114 -29.80 -0.50 -5.58
N LYS A 115 -29.99 -1.68 -6.16
CA LYS A 115 -28.88 -2.58 -6.55
C LYS A 115 -27.91 -2.00 -7.60
N ASN A 116 -28.35 -1.01 -8.39
CA ASN A 116 -27.62 -0.47 -9.53
C ASN A 116 -26.94 0.88 -9.22
N PHE A 117 -27.23 1.51 -8.09
CA PHE A 117 -26.70 2.82 -7.74
C PHE A 117 -26.19 2.83 -6.30
N GLY A 118 -24.96 3.29 -6.12
CA GLY A 118 -24.34 3.51 -4.83
C GLY A 118 -23.79 4.93 -4.71
N LEU A 119 -23.60 5.38 -3.47
CA LEU A 119 -22.89 6.60 -3.14
C LEU A 119 -21.91 6.27 -2.01
N SER A 120 -20.62 6.23 -2.34
CA SER A 120 -19.57 5.97 -1.37
C SER A 120 -18.94 7.27 -0.87
N THR A 121 -18.81 7.41 0.44
CA THR A 121 -18.00 8.44 1.09
C THR A 121 -16.77 7.76 1.68
N LEU A 122 -15.58 8.26 1.36
CA LEU A 122 -14.32 7.71 1.84
C LEU A 122 -13.60 8.76 2.68
N LEU A 123 -13.26 8.44 3.93
CA LEU A 123 -12.38 9.25 4.79
C LEU A 123 -11.14 8.43 5.12
N GLY A 124 -9.96 8.88 4.69
CA GLY A 124 -8.77 8.03 4.80
C GLY A 124 -7.44 8.74 4.71
N VAL A 125 -6.37 8.01 5.01
CA VAL A 125 -4.99 8.51 4.91
C VAL A 125 -4.27 7.79 3.78
N SER A 126 -3.56 8.54 2.95
CA SER A 126 -2.77 8.03 1.84
C SER A 126 -1.31 8.50 1.91
N TRP A 127 -0.38 7.68 1.44
CA TRP A 127 1.04 8.02 1.37
C TRP A 127 1.51 8.10 -0.08
N TYR A 128 1.75 9.31 -0.53
CA TYR A 128 2.32 9.60 -1.84
C TYR A 128 3.83 9.40 -1.78
N ASN A 129 4.35 8.52 -2.61
CA ASN A 129 5.78 8.35 -2.83
C ASN A 129 6.08 8.56 -4.31
N PHE A 130 7.01 9.47 -4.61
CA PHE A 130 7.53 9.71 -5.94
C PHE A 130 9.01 9.38 -5.94
N LYS A 131 9.39 8.30 -6.62
CA LYS A 131 10.79 7.88 -6.78
C LYS A 131 11.28 8.34 -8.14
N PHE A 132 12.35 9.13 -8.17
CA PHE A 132 12.89 9.61 -9.44
C PHE A 132 13.50 8.46 -10.24
N GLU A 133 13.39 8.57 -11.55
CA GLU A 133 13.97 7.62 -12.51
C GLU A 133 15.49 7.66 -12.42
N ASP A 134 16.06 8.86 -12.55
CA ASP A 134 17.45 9.12 -12.24
C ASP A 134 17.72 8.95 -10.74
N ARG A 135 18.79 8.22 -10.43
CA ARG A 135 19.22 7.91 -9.06
C ARG A 135 20.16 8.98 -8.51
N ASN A 136 20.85 9.71 -9.38
CA ASN A 136 21.79 10.78 -9.02
C ASN A 136 21.09 12.13 -8.86
N LEU A 137 19.87 12.28 -9.38
CA LEU A 137 19.10 13.49 -9.19
C LEU A 137 18.62 13.63 -7.73
N GLN A 138 19.15 14.61 -7.02
CA GLN A 138 18.80 14.92 -5.64
C GLN A 138 17.78 16.06 -5.59
N ALA A 139 16.67 15.83 -4.88
CA ALA A 139 15.73 16.91 -4.56
C ALA A 139 16.19 17.66 -3.31
N LEU A 140 16.47 18.95 -3.47
CA LEU A 140 16.93 19.84 -2.40
C LEU A 140 15.90 20.94 -2.12
N ARG A 141 15.70 21.21 -0.83
CA ARG A 141 14.83 22.29 -0.38
C ARG A 141 15.68 23.56 -0.21
N THR A 142 15.32 24.61 -0.93
CA THR A 142 15.96 25.94 -0.82
C THR A 142 14.99 26.96 -0.22
N SER A 143 15.44 28.21 -0.02
CA SER A 143 14.58 29.33 0.39
C SER A 143 13.55 29.72 -0.69
N GLN A 144 13.91 29.55 -1.97
CA GLN A 144 13.08 29.96 -3.11
C GLN A 144 12.17 28.84 -3.61
N GLY A 145 12.51 27.58 -3.42
CA GLY A 145 11.73 26.46 -3.96
C GLY A 145 12.43 25.12 -3.82
N ILE A 146 11.87 24.10 -4.47
CA ILE A 146 12.59 22.85 -4.63
C ILE A 146 13.52 22.97 -5.84
N THR A 147 14.72 22.43 -5.70
CA THR A 147 15.70 22.32 -6.79
C THR A 147 16.04 20.84 -6.98
N PHE A 148 16.37 20.48 -8.21
CA PHE A 148 16.85 19.15 -8.54
C PHE A 148 18.26 19.28 -9.07
N GLU A 149 19.22 18.80 -8.29
CA GLU A 149 20.63 18.90 -8.61
C GLU A 149 21.19 17.51 -8.89
N GLU A 150 22.11 17.41 -9.83
CA GLU A 150 22.86 16.18 -10.05
C GLU A 150 23.87 16.00 -8.93
N PHE A 151 23.82 14.84 -8.27
CA PHE A 151 24.81 14.46 -7.29
C PHE A 151 26.07 13.96 -7.97
N ASP A 152 27.19 14.62 -7.70
CA ASP A 152 28.53 14.21 -8.13
C ASP A 152 28.98 12.99 -7.31
N GLY A 153 28.56 11.79 -7.77
CA GLY A 153 28.84 10.52 -7.13
C GLY A 153 27.85 9.43 -7.50
N GLN A 154 27.82 8.35 -6.72
CA GLN A 154 26.96 7.20 -6.99
C GLN A 154 25.65 7.26 -6.17
N GLY A 155 24.64 7.92 -6.73
CA GLY A 155 23.28 7.90 -6.24
C GLY A 155 22.61 6.53 -6.41
N ILE A 156 21.93 6.09 -5.35
CA ILE A 156 21.21 4.81 -5.30
C ILE A 156 19.70 5.02 -5.40
N LYS A 157 19.20 6.06 -4.71
CA LYS A 157 17.75 6.29 -4.56
C LYS A 157 17.47 7.72 -4.15
N SER A 158 16.67 8.40 -4.96
CA SER A 158 16.08 9.70 -4.63
C SER A 158 14.56 9.61 -4.65
N LYS A 159 13.91 10.17 -3.61
CA LYS A 159 12.45 10.14 -3.45
C LYS A 159 11.93 11.39 -2.74
N ILE A 160 10.75 11.83 -3.15
CA ILE A 160 9.89 12.74 -2.37
C ILE A 160 8.68 11.95 -1.88
N THR A 161 8.27 12.22 -0.64
CA THR A 161 7.12 11.58 -0.02
C THR A 161 6.24 12.62 0.66
N ALA A 162 4.92 12.40 0.63
CA ALA A 162 3.93 13.19 1.35
C ALA A 162 2.81 12.29 1.85
N SER A 163 2.22 12.62 3.00
CA SER A 163 1.02 11.96 3.50
C SER A 163 -0.15 12.92 3.54
N TYR A 164 -1.34 12.42 3.22
CA TYR A 164 -2.56 13.21 3.14
C TYR A 164 -3.71 12.53 3.85
N LEU A 165 -4.50 13.30 4.59
CA LEU A 165 -5.88 12.94 4.95
C LEU A 165 -6.76 13.30 3.75
N ASN A 166 -7.60 12.40 3.29
CA ASN A 166 -8.46 12.58 2.13
C ASN A 166 -9.92 12.33 2.48
N LEU A 167 -10.79 13.08 1.82
CA LEU A 167 -12.23 12.88 1.79
C LEU A 167 -12.66 12.76 0.32
N ALA A 168 -13.34 11.68 -0.04
CA ALA A 168 -13.90 11.48 -1.37
C ALA A 168 -15.38 11.18 -1.31
N ILE A 169 -16.11 11.61 -2.34
CA ILE A 169 -17.52 11.28 -2.55
C ILE A 169 -17.62 10.68 -3.95
N VAL A 170 -18.04 9.42 -4.05
CA VAL A 170 -18.02 8.63 -5.29
C VAL A 170 -19.41 8.05 -5.53
N PRO A 171 -20.27 8.72 -6.32
CA PRO A 171 -21.44 8.07 -6.88
C PRO A 171 -20.98 6.96 -7.82
N SER A 172 -21.67 5.83 -7.76
CA SER A 172 -21.35 4.63 -8.52
C SER A 172 -22.59 3.99 -9.12
N ILE A 173 -22.40 3.37 -10.27
CA ILE A 173 -23.39 2.53 -10.94
C ILE A 173 -22.86 1.10 -11.05
N ALA A 174 -23.78 0.14 -10.98
CA ALA A 174 -23.48 -1.28 -11.11
C ALA A 174 -24.42 -1.94 -12.12
N SER A 175 -23.91 -2.93 -12.85
CA SER A 175 -24.72 -3.80 -13.69
C SER A 175 -25.75 -4.57 -12.85
N ASN A 176 -26.82 -5.06 -13.49
CA ASN A 176 -27.87 -5.81 -12.79
C ASN A 176 -27.39 -7.06 -12.04
N ASN A 177 -26.26 -7.62 -12.46
CA ASN A 177 -25.61 -8.77 -11.83
C ASN A 177 -24.46 -8.36 -10.89
N GLY A 178 -24.23 -7.07 -10.65
CA GLY A 178 -23.19 -6.53 -9.77
C GLY A 178 -21.74 -6.73 -10.25
N LYS A 179 -21.53 -7.45 -11.37
CA LYS A 179 -20.19 -7.83 -11.85
C LYS A 179 -19.40 -6.67 -12.43
N PHE A 180 -20.07 -5.68 -13.00
CA PHE A 180 -19.44 -4.46 -13.48
C PHE A 180 -19.88 -3.31 -12.59
N ARG A 181 -18.91 -2.55 -12.09
CA ARG A 181 -19.13 -1.37 -11.25
C ARG A 181 -18.30 -0.22 -11.80
N PHE A 182 -18.87 0.98 -11.81
CA PHE A 182 -18.18 2.19 -12.22
C PHE A 182 -18.57 3.32 -11.26
N GLY A 183 -17.58 3.97 -10.66
CA GLY A 183 -17.75 5.12 -9.80
C GLY A 183 -16.88 6.27 -10.25
N ALA A 184 -17.39 7.49 -10.13
CA ALA A 184 -16.63 8.69 -10.45
C ALA A 184 -17.07 9.84 -9.56
N GLY A 185 -16.13 10.50 -8.90
CA GLY A 185 -16.48 11.64 -8.07
C GLY A 185 -15.30 12.45 -7.57
N PRO A 186 -15.57 13.58 -6.92
CA PRO A 186 -14.53 14.46 -6.41
C PRO A 186 -13.88 13.91 -5.14
N TYR A 187 -12.65 14.33 -4.92
CA TYR A 187 -12.00 14.22 -3.63
C TYR A 187 -11.24 15.50 -3.27
N ALA A 188 -11.01 15.69 -1.98
CA ALA A 188 -10.13 16.70 -1.43
C ALA A 188 -9.20 16.07 -0.39
N GLY A 189 -8.05 16.67 -0.15
CA GLY A 189 -7.11 16.19 0.84
C GLY A 189 -6.25 17.29 1.47
N TYR A 190 -5.84 17.04 2.71
CA TYR A 190 -5.01 17.92 3.51
C TYR A 190 -3.72 17.21 3.91
N ARG A 191 -2.58 17.88 3.73
CA ARG A 191 -1.26 17.30 3.96
C ARG A 191 -0.97 17.14 5.45
N LEU A 192 -0.64 15.92 5.84
CA LEU A 192 -0.26 15.57 7.21
C LEU A 192 1.26 15.63 7.42
N GLY A 193 2.03 15.35 6.36
CA GLY A 193 3.48 15.27 6.46
C GLY A 193 4.15 15.24 5.09
N GLY A 194 5.47 15.29 5.09
CA GLY A 194 6.28 15.15 3.90
C GLY A 194 7.75 15.01 4.23
N ARG A 195 8.50 14.44 3.30
CA ARG A 195 9.91 14.09 3.49
C ARG A 195 10.61 13.94 2.14
N GLY A 196 11.84 14.42 2.04
CA GLY A 196 12.79 14.06 0.99
C GLY A 196 13.72 12.95 1.47
N LYS A 197 14.09 12.03 0.59
CA LYS A 197 15.05 10.97 0.89
C LYS A 197 16.03 10.80 -0.26
N PHE A 198 17.32 10.93 0.04
CA PHE A 198 18.41 10.64 -0.87
C PHE A 198 19.32 9.56 -0.28
N VAL A 199 19.86 8.69 -1.12
CA VAL A 199 20.74 7.59 -0.72
C VAL A 199 21.84 7.50 -1.76
N TYR A 200 23.09 7.50 -1.31
CA TYR A 200 24.28 7.44 -2.17
C TYR A 200 25.36 6.59 -1.50
N ASN A 201 26.37 6.18 -2.27
CA ASN A 201 27.61 5.63 -1.75
C ASN A 201 28.68 6.73 -1.70
N ASP A 202 29.43 6.83 -0.61
CA ASP A 202 30.61 7.69 -0.54
C ASP A 202 31.82 7.07 -1.26
N ASP A 203 32.92 7.82 -1.33
CA ASP A 203 34.16 7.40 -2.01
C ASP A 203 34.78 6.12 -1.42
N ASN A 204 34.46 5.81 -0.16
CA ASN A 204 34.87 4.58 0.52
C ASN A 204 33.90 3.41 0.26
N GLY A 205 32.87 3.61 -0.56
CA GLY A 205 31.84 2.61 -0.85
C GLY A 205 30.79 2.45 0.26
N ASN A 206 30.79 3.29 1.31
CA ASN A 206 29.81 3.19 2.37
C ASN A 206 28.50 3.85 1.98
N ARG A 207 27.40 3.19 2.36
CA ARG A 207 26.05 3.62 1.99
C ARG A 207 25.51 4.67 2.96
N ASN A 208 25.33 5.89 2.47
CA ASN A 208 24.78 7.01 3.21
C ASN A 208 23.30 7.27 2.87
N LYS A 209 22.54 7.77 3.86
CA LYS A 209 21.11 8.09 3.72
C LYS A 209 20.84 9.47 4.29
N VAL A 210 20.44 10.40 3.43
CA VAL A 210 20.05 11.76 3.81
C VAL A 210 18.53 11.86 3.80
N PHE A 211 17.99 12.45 4.86
CA PHE A 211 16.57 12.69 4.99
C PHE A 211 16.34 14.19 5.19
N GLU A 212 15.58 14.78 4.28
CA GLU A 212 14.99 16.10 4.49
C GLU A 212 13.64 15.89 5.18
N ARG A 213 13.52 16.32 6.45
CA ARG A 213 12.30 16.14 7.25
C ARG A 213 11.26 17.23 6.98
N ALA A 214 11.58 18.21 6.15
CA ALA A 214 10.62 19.17 5.65
C ALA A 214 9.71 18.58 4.55
N ASN A 215 8.59 19.25 4.32
CA ASN A 215 7.51 18.84 3.41
C ASN A 215 7.86 18.82 1.91
N MET A 216 9.11 19.09 1.51
CA MET A 216 9.57 19.18 0.11
C MET A 216 8.68 20.08 -0.77
N PHE A 217 8.04 21.11 -0.18
CA PHE A 217 7.06 21.95 -0.86
C PHE A 217 5.86 21.21 -1.48
N ALA A 218 5.54 20.01 -1.00
CA ALA A 218 4.28 19.36 -1.34
C ALA A 218 3.10 20.24 -0.89
N ASN A 219 2.07 20.34 -1.73
CA ASN A 219 0.93 21.21 -1.51
C ASN A 219 0.19 20.83 -0.22
N ASN A 220 -0.25 21.82 0.55
CA ASN A 220 -0.97 21.56 1.79
C ASN A 220 -2.39 21.08 1.53
N PHE A 221 -3.00 21.56 0.46
CA PHE A 221 -4.34 21.21 0.04
C PHE A 221 -4.29 20.64 -1.37
N ARG A 222 -5.02 19.57 -1.60
CA ARG A 222 -5.17 18.96 -2.92
C ARG A 222 -6.62 18.61 -3.19
N TYR A 223 -7.00 18.64 -4.45
CA TYR A 223 -8.33 18.24 -4.88
C TYR A 223 -8.26 17.64 -6.26
N GLY A 224 -9.20 16.75 -6.57
CA GLY A 224 -9.13 16.00 -7.80
C GLY A 224 -10.34 15.14 -8.08
N GLY A 225 -10.23 14.34 -9.13
CA GLY A 225 -11.21 13.31 -9.47
C GLY A 225 -10.72 11.93 -9.05
N ARG A 226 -11.62 11.11 -8.50
CA ARG A 226 -11.44 9.68 -8.24
C ARG A 226 -12.36 8.90 -9.17
N LEU A 227 -11.80 7.90 -9.85
CA LEU A 227 -12.51 6.88 -10.60
C LEU A 227 -12.34 5.54 -9.89
N GLU A 228 -13.41 4.75 -9.85
CA GLU A 228 -13.41 3.37 -9.37
C GLU A 228 -14.02 2.47 -10.45
N ILE A 229 -13.33 1.39 -10.82
CA ILE A 229 -13.79 0.44 -11.84
C ILE A 229 -13.72 -0.96 -11.26
N GLY A 230 -14.86 -1.63 -11.16
CA GLY A 230 -14.98 -2.99 -10.64
C GLY A 230 -15.35 -3.99 -11.71
N VAL A 231 -14.61 -5.10 -11.77
CA VAL A 231 -14.91 -6.27 -12.62
C VAL A 231 -14.79 -7.54 -11.78
N GLY A 232 -15.93 -8.15 -11.45
CA GLY A 232 -15.99 -9.31 -10.59
C GLY A 232 -15.51 -8.98 -9.17
N GLU A 233 -14.42 -9.62 -8.75
CA GLU A 233 -13.79 -9.45 -7.44
C GLU A 233 -12.68 -8.39 -7.43
N ILE A 234 -12.32 -7.85 -8.60
CA ILE A 234 -11.25 -6.88 -8.73
C ILE A 234 -11.86 -5.48 -8.83
N ASP A 235 -11.47 -4.61 -7.91
CA ASP A 235 -11.77 -3.18 -7.96
C ASP A 235 -10.49 -2.38 -8.15
N LEU A 236 -10.51 -1.48 -9.13
CA LEU A 236 -9.41 -0.58 -9.48
C LEU A 236 -9.78 0.84 -9.13
N PHE A 237 -8.79 1.66 -8.76
CA PHE A 237 -8.97 3.10 -8.60
C PHE A 237 -7.99 3.89 -9.45
N VAL A 238 -8.40 5.11 -9.81
CA VAL A 238 -7.55 6.16 -10.37
C VAL A 238 -7.87 7.46 -9.65
N ASN A 239 -6.85 8.13 -9.11
CA ASN A 239 -6.95 9.48 -8.57
C ASN A 239 -6.12 10.42 -9.45
N TYR A 240 -6.72 11.51 -9.91
CA TYR A 240 -6.02 12.58 -10.63
C TYR A 240 -6.15 13.89 -9.85
N ASP A 241 -5.02 14.45 -9.41
CA ASP A 241 -4.95 15.75 -8.76
C ASP A 241 -5.15 16.85 -9.83
N LEU A 242 -6.14 17.72 -9.64
CA LEU A 242 -6.41 18.84 -10.55
C LEU A 242 -5.47 20.02 -10.30
N ASN A 243 -4.92 20.13 -9.09
CA ASN A 243 -3.94 21.14 -8.72
C ASN A 243 -2.49 20.59 -8.76
N ASN A 244 -1.54 21.52 -8.78
CA ASN A 244 -0.11 21.18 -8.72
C ASN A 244 0.25 20.49 -7.40
N TYR A 245 1.05 19.43 -7.50
CA TYR A 245 1.62 18.68 -6.39
C TYR A 245 2.54 19.56 -5.54
N PHE A 246 3.33 20.43 -6.17
CA PHE A 246 4.15 21.41 -5.48
C PHE A 246 3.35 22.69 -5.19
N GLN A 247 3.73 23.38 -4.13
CA GLN A 247 3.16 24.69 -3.77
C GLN A 247 3.41 25.71 -4.89
N LYS A 248 2.55 26.73 -4.93
CA LYS A 248 2.66 27.84 -5.90
C LYS A 248 4.06 28.48 -5.82
N ASP A 249 4.67 28.72 -6.98
CA ASP A 249 6.00 29.33 -7.13
C ASP A 249 7.12 28.53 -6.43
N LYS A 250 6.91 27.22 -6.26
CA LYS A 250 7.88 26.24 -5.75
C LYS A 250 8.05 25.12 -6.77
N ASP A 251 8.18 25.51 -8.04
CA ASP A 251 8.27 24.69 -9.26
C ASP A 251 9.00 23.36 -9.02
N PRO A 252 8.58 22.26 -9.66
CA PRO A 252 7.91 22.20 -10.97
C PRO A 252 6.38 22.11 -10.88
N LYS A 253 5.69 22.53 -11.95
CA LYS A 253 4.22 22.51 -12.06
C LYS A 253 3.72 21.16 -12.56
N VAL A 254 3.58 20.19 -11.66
CA VAL A 254 3.08 18.84 -12.02
C VAL A 254 1.84 18.47 -11.26
N ASN A 255 0.96 17.76 -11.94
CA ASN A 255 -0.19 17.09 -11.34
C ASN A 255 0.18 15.66 -10.97
N ALA A 256 -0.30 15.20 -9.82
CA ALA A 256 -0.14 13.81 -9.41
C ALA A 256 -1.24 12.94 -10.00
N LEU A 257 -0.87 11.72 -10.38
CA LEU A 257 -1.76 10.66 -10.78
C LEU A 257 -1.44 9.42 -9.94
N SER A 258 -2.45 8.80 -9.36
CA SER A 258 -2.32 7.55 -8.62
C SER A 258 -3.29 6.52 -9.17
N PHE A 259 -2.87 5.28 -9.30
CA PHE A 259 -3.77 4.20 -9.71
C PHE A 259 -3.33 2.87 -9.13
N GLY A 260 -4.29 1.96 -8.95
CA GLY A 260 -4.03 0.68 -8.30
C GLY A 260 -5.29 -0.12 -8.02
N LEU A 261 -5.17 -1.02 -7.05
CA LEU A 261 -6.23 -1.91 -6.60
C LEU A 261 -6.88 -1.36 -5.32
N ILE A 262 -8.17 -1.64 -5.16
CA ILE A 262 -8.94 -1.46 -3.93
C ILE A 262 -9.13 -2.85 -3.32
N LEU A 263 -8.81 -3.01 -2.04
CA LEU A 263 -8.94 -4.24 -1.26
C LEU A 263 -9.86 -4.04 -0.07
#